data_AF-A0A2W0HGV6-F1
#
_entry.id   AF-A0A2W0HGV6-F1
#
_cell.length_a   1.000
_cell.length_b   1.000
_cell.length_c   1.000
_cell.angle_alpha   90.00
_cell.angle_beta   90.00
_cell.angle_gamma   90.00
#
_symmetry.space_group_name_H-M   'P 1'
#
loop_
_entity.id
_entity.type
_entity.pdbx_description
1 polymer ?
#
loop_
_entity_poly.entity_id
_entity_poly.type
_entity_poly.pdbx_seq_one_letter_code
_entity_poly.pdbx_strand_id
1 'polypeptide(L)'
;MKRAVREDALVQLEFLIGKWEVKLSSPQKHTQSIFGETTFDWMEKEQFIVQRTLMNKPQFPRSRGVTPLYNMSLEDNVRKLWRDTSDFSPLEFRQRFTGEVNESKDTIRSAWEKSFHGLDWEYDFELNIKR
;
A
#
# COMPACT_ATOMS: atom_id res chain seq x y z
N MET A 1 27.64 -1.23 10.54
CA MET A 1 27.08 -0.39 9.46
C MET A 1 25.68 -0.83 9.01
N LYS A 2 25.46 -2.07 8.54
CA LYS A 2 24.15 -2.55 8.04
C LYS A 2 22.99 -2.42 9.04
N ARG A 3 23.23 -2.62 10.34
CA ARG A 3 22.20 -2.50 11.39
C ARG A 3 21.72 -1.05 11.58
N ALA A 4 22.65 -0.10 11.66
CA ALA A 4 22.33 1.32 11.81
C ALA A 4 21.52 1.85 10.62
N VAL A 5 21.97 1.55 9.39
CA VAL A 5 21.23 1.89 8.15
C VAL A 5 19.82 1.29 8.15
N ARG A 6 19.66 0.08 8.68
CA ARG A 6 18.36 -0.59 8.80
C ARG A 6 17.46 0.07 9.84
N GLU A 7 18.01 0.47 10.99
CA GLU A 7 17.28 1.20 12.03
C GLU A 7 16.82 2.57 11.50
N ASP A 8 17.68 3.31 10.80
CA ASP A 8 17.33 4.59 10.15
C ASP A 8 16.20 4.42 9.14
N ALA A 9 16.24 3.35 8.33
CA ALA A 9 15.18 3.06 7.37
C ALA A 9 13.83 2.78 8.04
N LEU A 10 13.80 2.16 9.22
CA LEU A 10 12.56 1.94 9.97
C LEU A 10 12.02 3.23 10.57
N VAL A 11 12.89 4.09 11.11
CA VAL A 11 12.51 5.42 11.63
C VAL A 11 11.85 6.25 10.53
N GLN A 12 12.34 6.16 9.28
CA GLN A 12 11.72 6.85 8.15
C GLN A 12 10.29 6.40 7.85
N LEU A 13 9.85 5.23 8.34
CA LEU A 13 8.50 4.71 8.15
C LEU A 13 7.53 5.08 9.27
N GLU A 14 8.02 5.63 10.39
CA GLU A 14 7.19 5.96 11.55
C GLU A 14 6.04 6.90 11.21
N PHE A 15 6.22 7.78 10.21
CA PHE A 15 5.15 8.67 9.78
C PHE A 15 3.91 7.91 9.27
N LEU A 16 4.05 6.68 8.75
CA LEU A 16 2.92 5.89 8.26
C LEU A 16 2.02 5.44 9.41
N ILE A 17 2.58 5.22 10.61
CA ILE A 17 1.89 4.57 11.72
C ILE A 17 0.68 5.40 12.16
N GLY A 18 -0.41 4.69 12.45
CA GLY A 18 -1.67 5.27 12.87
C GLY A 18 -2.75 5.17 11.79
N LYS A 19 -3.73 6.06 11.91
CA LYS A 19 -4.99 6.01 11.19
C LYS A 19 -5.02 7.04 10.07
N TRP A 20 -5.50 6.61 8.90
CA TRP A 20 -5.60 7.44 7.70
C TRP A 20 -6.95 7.24 7.02
N GLU A 21 -7.50 8.30 6.47
CA GLU A 21 -8.59 8.27 5.52
C GLU A 21 -8.08 7.84 4.14
N VAL A 22 -8.89 7.07 3.42
CA VAL A 22 -8.57 6.60 2.06
C VAL A 22 -9.68 7.02 1.11
N LYS A 23 -9.29 7.62 -0.01
CA LYS A 23 -10.16 7.85 -1.15
C LYS A 23 -9.65 7.06 -2.35
N LEU A 24 -10.45 6.11 -2.80
CA LEU A 24 -10.20 5.30 -3.99
C LEU A 24 -10.89 5.91 -5.21
N SER A 25 -10.15 5.99 -6.32
CA SER A 25 -10.63 6.39 -7.65
C SER A 25 -10.21 5.34 -8.67
N SER A 26 -11.13 4.78 -9.46
CA SER A 26 -10.81 3.81 -10.50
C SER A 26 -11.24 4.32 -11.88
N PRO A 27 -10.37 4.30 -12.91
CA PRO A 27 -10.71 4.72 -14.26
C PRO A 27 -11.83 3.87 -14.86
N GLN A 28 -11.86 2.58 -14.52
CA GLN A 28 -12.84 1.62 -15.06
C GLN A 28 -14.26 1.85 -14.52
N LYS A 29 -14.40 2.55 -13.38
CA LYS A 29 -15.69 2.87 -12.75
C LYS A 29 -15.80 4.38 -12.58
N HIS A 30 -16.15 5.05 -13.67
CA HIS A 30 -16.23 6.51 -13.82
C HIS A 30 -17.13 7.27 -12.84
N THR A 31 -17.93 6.62 -11.99
CA THR A 31 -19.10 7.31 -11.41
C THR A 31 -19.03 7.72 -9.94
N GLN A 32 -18.21 7.15 -9.05
CA GLN A 32 -18.08 7.66 -7.67
C GLN A 32 -16.75 7.26 -7.01
N SER A 33 -16.06 8.23 -6.38
CA SER A 33 -14.97 7.92 -5.45
C SER A 33 -15.49 7.12 -4.26
N ILE A 34 -14.71 6.12 -3.85
CA ILE A 34 -15.05 5.26 -2.71
C ILE A 34 -14.17 5.64 -1.54
N PHE A 35 -14.80 5.96 -0.42
CA PHE A 35 -14.08 6.33 0.80
C PHE A 35 -13.89 5.12 1.70
N GLY A 36 -12.88 5.18 2.53
CA GLY A 36 -12.52 4.15 3.48
C GLY A 36 -11.50 4.68 4.47
N GLU A 37 -10.91 3.75 5.19
CA GLU A 37 -9.93 4.01 6.23
C GLU A 37 -8.83 2.97 6.13
N THR A 38 -7.60 3.37 6.43
CA THR A 38 -6.50 2.44 6.61
C THR A 38 -5.76 2.70 7.90
N THR A 39 -5.40 1.63 8.60
CA THR A 39 -4.46 1.71 9.74
C THR A 39 -3.14 1.08 9.36
N PHE A 40 -2.05 1.66 9.86
CA PHE A 40 -0.71 1.12 9.78
C PHE A 40 -0.20 0.90 11.19
N ASP A 41 0.21 -0.33 11.49
CA ASP A 41 0.69 -0.72 12.81
C ASP A 41 1.98 -1.53 12.68
N TRP A 42 2.91 -1.33 13.61
CA TRP A 42 4.07 -2.21 13.74
C TRP A 42 3.65 -3.59 14.24
N MET A 43 4.24 -4.65 13.69
CA MET A 43 4.14 -5.98 14.27
C MET A 43 5.24 -6.16 15.32
N GLU A 44 4.87 -6.40 16.59
CA GLU A 44 5.74 -6.26 17.79
C GLU A 44 7.12 -6.93 17.76
N LYS A 45 7.33 -7.97 16.95
CA LYS A 45 8.56 -8.78 16.95
C LYS A 45 9.23 -8.88 15.59
N GLU A 46 8.62 -8.31 14.55
CA GLU A 46 9.11 -8.40 13.18
C GLU A 46 9.08 -7.02 12.52
N GLN A 47 9.95 -6.82 11.54
CA GLN A 47 10.07 -5.53 10.87
C GLN A 47 9.06 -5.40 9.73
N PHE A 48 7.80 -5.63 10.07
CA PHE A 48 6.68 -5.50 9.16
C PHE A 48 5.72 -4.42 9.67
N ILE A 49 5.25 -3.64 8.72
CA ILE A 49 4.09 -2.77 8.92
C ILE A 49 2.88 -3.54 8.42
N VAL A 50 1.89 -3.68 9.29
CA VAL A 50 0.59 -4.23 8.92
C VAL A 50 -0.30 -3.08 8.48
N GLN A 51 -0.67 -3.09 7.20
CA GLN A 51 -1.66 -2.18 6.65
C GLN A 51 -3.03 -2.87 6.63
N ARG A 52 -4.04 -2.29 7.28
CA ARG A 52 -5.43 -2.77 7.25
C ARG A 52 -6.33 -1.71 6.65
N THR A 53 -6.89 -1.99 5.47
CA THR A 53 -7.78 -1.04 4.78
C THR A 53 -9.22 -1.55 4.78
N LEU A 54 -10.15 -0.69 5.18
CA LEU A 54 -11.59 -0.94 5.18
C LEU A 54 -12.27 0.10 4.28
N MET A 55 -12.92 -0.35 3.21
CA MET A 55 -13.70 0.53 2.32
C MET A 55 -15.16 0.61 2.78
N ASN A 56 -15.75 1.81 2.75
CA ASN A 56 -17.10 2.12 3.24
C ASN A 56 -18.19 1.74 2.21
N LYS A 57 -18.09 0.56 1.63
CA LYS A 57 -19.00 0.06 0.60
C LYS A 57 -19.18 -1.46 0.75
N PRO A 58 -20.42 -1.99 0.79
CA PRO A 58 -20.68 -3.41 1.07
C PRO A 58 -20.02 -4.39 0.09
N GLN A 59 -19.78 -3.97 -1.16
CA GLN A 59 -19.16 -4.81 -2.18
C GLN A 59 -17.66 -5.08 -1.94
N PHE A 60 -17.02 -4.33 -1.04
CA PHE A 60 -15.64 -4.60 -0.67
C PHE A 60 -15.62 -5.65 0.44
N PRO A 61 -14.91 -6.78 0.25
CA PRO A 61 -14.83 -7.80 1.27
C PRO A 61 -14.16 -7.22 2.51
N ARG A 62 -14.79 -7.42 3.68
CA ARG A 62 -14.06 -7.32 4.95
C ARG A 62 -13.07 -8.47 4.94
N SER A 63 -11.77 -8.14 4.93
CA SER A 63 -10.66 -9.08 4.77
C SER A 63 -10.88 -10.33 5.63
N ARG A 64 -11.05 -11.49 5.00
CA ARG A 64 -11.19 -12.78 5.71
C ARG A 64 -10.30 -13.89 5.14
N GLY A 65 -9.29 -13.59 4.33
CA GLY A 65 -8.41 -14.67 3.84
C GLY A 65 -7.26 -14.34 2.92
N VAL A 66 -6.94 -13.08 2.63
CA VAL A 66 -5.76 -12.75 1.81
C VAL A 66 -4.91 -11.71 2.54
N THR A 67 -3.69 -12.09 2.88
CA THR A 67 -2.67 -11.24 3.50
C THR A 67 -1.42 -11.33 2.63
N PRO A 68 -1.37 -10.56 1.53
CA PRO A 68 -0.23 -10.58 0.63
C PRO A 68 0.98 -9.94 1.32
N LEU A 69 2.15 -10.55 1.15
CA LEU A 69 3.42 -9.93 1.53
C LEU A 69 3.92 -9.07 0.36
N TYR A 70 4.16 -7.80 0.65
CA TYR A 70 4.75 -6.87 -0.30
C TYR A 70 6.19 -6.57 0.09
N ASN A 71 7.07 -6.57 -0.90
CA ASN A 71 8.34 -5.86 -0.79
C ASN A 71 8.06 -4.35 -0.79
N MET A 72 8.93 -3.57 -0.16
CA MET A 72 8.77 -2.12 -0.05
C MET A 72 10.11 -1.38 -0.16
N SER A 73 10.09 -0.23 -0.82
CA SER A 73 11.10 0.82 -0.65
C SER A 73 10.44 2.17 -0.34
N LEU A 74 11.21 3.06 0.30
CA LEU A 74 10.87 4.46 0.49
C LEU A 74 12.14 5.27 0.24
N GLU A 75 12.16 6.02 -0.84
CA GLU A 75 13.31 6.83 -1.26
C GLU A 75 12.77 8.15 -1.83
N ASP A 76 13.36 9.28 -1.45
CA ASP A 76 12.96 10.61 -1.94
C ASP A 76 11.45 10.89 -1.87
N ASN A 77 10.82 10.50 -0.76
CA ASN A 77 9.36 10.58 -0.53
C ASN A 77 8.50 9.72 -1.48
N VAL A 78 9.10 8.84 -2.27
CA VAL A 78 8.39 7.87 -3.11
C VAL A 78 8.39 6.51 -2.43
N ARG A 79 7.21 6.09 -1.98
CA ARG A 79 6.95 4.73 -1.48
C ARG A 79 6.61 3.83 -2.65
N LYS A 80 7.35 2.74 -2.79
CA LYS A 80 7.01 1.65 -3.72
C LYS A 80 6.64 0.39 -2.95
N LEU A 81 5.62 -0.30 -3.41
CA LEU A 81 5.33 -1.68 -3.00
C LEU A 81 5.29 -2.56 -4.23
N TRP A 82 5.75 -3.80 -4.11
CA TRP A 82 5.59 -4.76 -5.20
C TRP A 82 5.45 -6.19 -4.67
N ARG A 83 4.68 -6.97 -5.42
CA ARG A 83 4.52 -8.41 -5.25
C ARG A 83 4.63 -9.05 -6.61
N ASP A 84 5.75 -9.71 -6.84
CA ASP A 84 6.14 -10.35 -8.10
C ASP A 84 6.52 -11.82 -7.93
N THR A 85 6.59 -12.28 -6.68
CA THR A 85 6.84 -13.66 -6.27
C THR A 85 5.66 -14.19 -5.44
N SER A 86 5.36 -15.48 -5.58
CA SER A 86 4.40 -16.15 -4.69
C SER A 86 4.96 -16.24 -3.27
N ASP A 87 4.07 -16.13 -2.29
CA ASP A 87 4.35 -16.26 -0.86
C ASP A 87 3.44 -17.37 -0.25
N PHE A 88 2.76 -17.09 0.86
CA PHE A 88 1.73 -17.95 1.45
C PHE A 88 0.37 -17.85 0.73
N SER A 89 0.24 -16.96 -0.25
CA SER A 89 -0.94 -16.78 -1.10
C SER A 89 -0.57 -16.97 -2.58
N PRO A 90 -1.44 -17.57 -3.41
CA PRO A 90 -1.18 -17.73 -4.84
C PRO A 90 -0.90 -16.40 -5.54
N LEU A 91 0.04 -16.40 -6.48
CA LEU A 91 0.34 -15.25 -7.32
C LEU A 91 -0.47 -15.34 -8.63
N GLU A 92 -1.77 -15.03 -8.56
CA GLU A 92 -2.62 -14.98 -9.77
C GLU A 92 -2.20 -13.85 -10.71
N PHE A 93 -1.71 -12.75 -10.14
CA PHE A 93 -1.14 -11.61 -10.86
C PHE A 93 -0.14 -10.89 -9.96
N ARG A 94 0.76 -10.14 -10.59
CA ARG A 94 1.74 -9.27 -9.95
C ARG A 94 1.11 -7.93 -9.70
N GLN A 95 1.52 -7.28 -8.63
CA GLN A 95 1.02 -5.97 -8.24
C GLN A 95 2.19 -5.06 -7.93
N ARG A 96 2.06 -3.80 -8.29
CA ARG A 96 2.95 -2.75 -7.81
C ARG A 96 2.16 -1.51 -7.45
N PHE A 97 2.71 -0.77 -6.52
CA PHE A 97 2.18 0.47 -5.99
C PHE A 97 3.28 1.51 -6.08
N THR A 98 2.92 2.71 -6.51
CA THR A 98 3.78 3.89 -6.38
C THR A 98 2.99 4.97 -5.67
N GLY A 99 3.55 5.51 -4.59
CA GLY A 99 2.94 6.58 -3.81
C GLY A 99 3.93 7.68 -3.47
N GLU A 100 3.54 8.93 -3.74
CA GLU A 100 4.29 10.13 -3.40
C GLU A 100 3.77 10.71 -2.09
N VAL A 101 4.67 10.85 -1.12
CA VAL A 101 4.43 11.45 0.19
C VAL A 101 4.68 12.96 0.08
N ASN A 102 3.77 13.79 0.57
CA ASN A 102 4.00 15.23 0.61
C ASN A 102 4.98 15.64 1.70
N GLU A 103 5.45 16.89 1.66
CA GLU A 103 6.42 17.43 2.63
C GLU A 103 5.93 17.34 4.09
N SER A 104 4.65 17.61 4.33
CA SER A 104 4.03 17.51 5.66
C SER A 104 3.85 16.08 6.16
N LYS A 105 4.10 15.07 5.32
CA LYS A 105 3.88 13.64 5.59
C LYS A 105 2.46 13.36 6.10
N ASP A 106 1.47 14.05 5.57
CA ASP A 106 0.04 13.89 5.92
C ASP A 106 -0.80 13.41 4.74
N THR A 107 -0.22 13.34 3.55
CA THR A 107 -0.89 12.94 2.31
C THR A 107 0.01 12.04 1.48
N ILE A 108 -0.55 10.94 0.99
CA ILE A 108 0.08 10.04 0.03
C ILE A 108 -0.83 9.97 -1.20
N ARG A 109 -0.32 10.43 -2.34
CA ARG A 109 -0.97 10.27 -3.65
C ARG A 109 -0.38 9.05 -4.32
N SER A 110 -1.21 8.12 -4.77
CA SER A 110 -0.70 6.83 -5.20
C SER A 110 -1.57 6.12 -6.22
N ALA A 111 -0.94 5.18 -6.93
CA ALA A 111 -1.59 4.32 -7.90
C ALA A 111 -1.13 2.86 -7.74
N TRP A 112 -2.06 1.95 -8.02
CA TRP A 112 -1.82 0.52 -8.15
C TRP A 112 -1.85 0.12 -9.62
N GLU A 113 -0.93 -0.77 -9.97
CA GLU A 113 -0.86 -1.43 -11.28
C GLU A 113 -0.78 -2.94 -11.07
N LYS A 114 -1.27 -3.68 -12.06
CA LYS A 114 -1.25 -5.15 -12.06
C LYS A 114 -0.69 -5.70 -13.36
N SER A 115 -0.19 -6.93 -13.30
CA SER A 115 0.26 -7.66 -14.48
C SER A 115 0.10 -9.17 -14.28
N PHE A 116 -0.59 -9.85 -15.20
CA PHE A 116 -0.71 -11.31 -15.16
C PHE A 116 0.60 -12.02 -15.53
N HIS A 117 1.35 -11.44 -16.47
CA HIS A 117 2.57 -12.06 -17.01
C HIS A 117 3.86 -11.34 -16.61
N GLY A 118 3.77 -10.20 -15.92
CA GLY A 118 4.92 -9.38 -15.50
C GLY A 118 5.54 -8.51 -16.60
N LEU A 119 5.04 -8.60 -17.82
CA LEU A 119 5.52 -7.85 -18.99
C LEU A 119 4.66 -6.60 -19.23
N ASP A 120 3.35 -6.79 -19.32
CA ASP A 120 2.39 -5.70 -19.55
C ASP A 120 1.77 -5.28 -18.22
N TRP A 121 1.98 -4.02 -17.84
CA TRP A 121 1.45 -3.44 -16.62
C TRP A 121 0.23 -2.59 -16.92
N GLU A 122 -0.88 -2.94 -16.31
CA GLU A 122 -2.14 -2.23 -16.43
C GLU A 122 -2.39 -1.39 -15.19
N TYR A 123 -2.79 -0.14 -15.40
CA TYR A 123 -3.29 0.69 -14.32
C TYR A 123 -4.59 0.10 -13.76
N ASP A 124 -4.68 -0.03 -12.43
CA ASP A 124 -5.85 -0.59 -11.75
C ASP A 124 -6.70 0.52 -11.09
N PHE A 125 -6.14 1.21 -10.10
CA PHE A 125 -6.82 2.29 -9.38
C PHE A 125 -5.85 3.22 -8.64
N GLU A 126 -6.33 4.42 -8.36
CA GLU A 126 -5.69 5.45 -7.54
C GLU A 126 -6.17 5.40 -6.10
N LEU A 127 -5.27 5.67 -5.16
CA LEU A 127 -5.58 5.95 -3.77
C LEU A 127 -4.99 7.31 -3.39
N ASN A 128 -5.83 8.15 -2.78
CA ASN A 128 -5.39 9.30 -2.00
C ASN A 128 -5.57 8.96 -0.52
N ILE A 129 -4.47 8.90 0.21
CA ILE A 129 -4.44 8.51 1.62
C ILE A 129 -4.07 9.76 2.43
N LYS A 130 -4.89 10.15 3.40
CA LYS A 130 -4.72 11.39 4.16
C LYS A 130 -4.93 11.16 5.66
N ARG A 131 -4.19 11.86 6.51
CA ARG A 131 -4.42 11.90 7.96
C ARG A 131 -4.66 13.31 8.48
#